data_AF-A0A537G7L0-F1
#
_entry.id   AF-A0A537G7L0-F1
#
_cell.length_a   1.000
_cell.length_b   1.000
_cell.length_c   1.000
_cell.angle_alpha   90.00
_cell.angle_beta   90.00
_cell.angle_gamma   90.00
#
_symmetry.space_group_name_H-M   'P 1'
#
loop_
_entity.id
_entity.type
_entity.pdbx_description
1 polymer ?
#
loop_
_entity_poly.entity_id
_entity_poly.type
_entity_poly.pdbx_seq_one_letter_code
_entity_poly.pdbx_strand_id
1 'polypeptide(L)'
;MTTQLESLRKHSVVVADTGDIDAVARWKPQDATTNPSLLLASAADLRYRPLLERAMAQAGGDAALSMDCLFVQFGREILKHVAGRVSTEVDARLSFDAEKSIEKARRLAGLYEKVGVGRERVLIKLASTWEGIRAAQRLER
;
A
#
# COMPACT_ATOMS: atom_id res chain seq x y z
N MET A 1 28.66 -12.14 -14.02
CA MET A 1 28.59 -10.72 -14.46
C MET A 1 27.56 -10.02 -13.60
N THR A 2 27.86 -8.84 -13.07
CA THR A 2 26.91 -8.03 -12.31
C THR A 2 25.90 -7.41 -13.26
N THR A 3 24.61 -7.60 -13.00
CA THR A 3 23.53 -6.92 -13.74
C THR A 3 23.49 -5.42 -13.40
N GLN A 4 22.88 -4.60 -14.26
CA GLN A 4 22.69 -3.17 -13.96
C GLN A 4 21.88 -2.96 -12.67
N LEU A 5 20.90 -3.83 -12.39
CA LEU A 5 20.10 -3.79 -11.17
C LEU A 5 20.95 -4.08 -9.92
N GLU A 6 21.82 -5.08 -9.98
CA GLU A 6 22.76 -5.38 -8.89
C GLU A 6 23.78 -4.25 -8.67
N SER A 7 24.17 -3.55 -9.73
CA SER A 7 24.98 -2.34 -9.63
C SER A 7 24.22 -1.21 -8.93
N LEU A 8 22.97 -0.95 -9.31
CA LEU A 8 22.12 0.09 -8.70
C LEU A 8 21.91 -0.12 -7.20
N ARG A 9 21.74 -1.37 -6.76
CA ARG A 9 21.57 -1.71 -5.33
C ARG A 9 22.72 -1.26 -4.43
N LYS A 10 23.92 -1.04 -4.99
CA LYS A 10 25.09 -0.54 -4.24
C LYS A 10 25.01 0.96 -3.95
N HIS A 11 24.18 1.69 -4.68
CA HIS A 11 24.10 3.16 -4.63
C HIS A 11 22.74 3.66 -4.17
N SER A 12 21.69 2.86 -4.33
CA SER A 12 20.31 3.25 -4.03
C SER A 12 19.52 2.10 -3.42
N VAL A 13 18.58 2.46 -2.54
CA VAL A 13 17.55 1.53 -2.06
C VAL A 13 16.57 1.27 -3.22
N VAL A 14 16.49 0.03 -3.67
CA VAL A 14 15.59 -0.36 -4.75
C VAL A 14 14.21 -0.66 -4.19
N VAL A 15 13.20 0.00 -4.76
CA VAL A 15 11.78 -0.12 -4.41
C VAL A 15 11.01 -0.55 -5.65
N ALA A 16 10.06 -1.48 -5.52
CA ALA A 16 9.19 -1.87 -6.64
C ALA A 16 7.88 -1.08 -6.63
N ASP A 17 7.53 -0.46 -7.75
CA ASP A 17 6.26 0.26 -7.93
C ASP A 17 5.26 -0.60 -8.69
N THR A 18 4.55 -1.48 -7.98
CA THR A 18 3.64 -2.46 -8.59
C THR A 18 2.67 -3.05 -7.57
N GLY A 19 1.49 -3.47 -8.04
CA GLY A 19 0.60 -4.38 -7.31
C GLY A 19 0.81 -5.86 -7.67
N ASP A 20 1.72 -6.18 -8.60
CA ASP A 20 2.04 -7.55 -9.01
C ASP A 20 2.96 -8.24 -8.00
N ILE A 21 2.35 -9.03 -7.11
CA ILE A 21 3.01 -9.73 -5.99
C ILE A 21 4.08 -10.70 -6.51
N ASP A 22 3.85 -11.38 -7.64
CA ASP A 22 4.82 -12.31 -8.24
C ASP A 22 6.09 -11.58 -8.70
N ALA A 23 5.95 -10.37 -9.26
CA ALA A 23 7.08 -9.52 -9.62
C ALA A 23 7.87 -9.10 -8.36
N VAL A 24 7.18 -8.72 -7.28
CA VAL A 24 7.83 -8.39 -6.00
C VAL A 24 8.60 -9.61 -5.47
N ALA A 25 8.00 -10.80 -5.47
CA ALA A 25 8.63 -12.04 -5.03
C ALA A 25 9.87 -12.41 -5.86
N ARG A 26 9.81 -12.19 -7.18
CA ARG A 26 10.92 -12.44 -8.10
C ARG A 26 12.08 -11.48 -7.89
N TRP A 27 11.80 -10.18 -7.79
CA TRP A 27 12.83 -9.15 -7.77
C TRP A 27 13.37 -8.84 -6.38
N LYS A 28 12.62 -9.17 -5.31
CA LYS A 28 13.03 -8.98 -3.91
C LYS A 28 13.55 -7.56 -3.62
N PRO A 29 12.74 -6.50 -3.86
CA PRO A 29 13.12 -5.13 -3.54
C PRO A 29 13.17 -4.92 -2.01
N GLN A 30 13.74 -3.79 -1.58
CA GLN A 30 13.75 -3.41 -0.16
C GLN A 30 12.34 -3.06 0.32
N ASP A 31 11.67 -2.15 -0.39
CA ASP A 31 10.31 -1.69 -0.14
C ASP A 31 9.46 -1.90 -1.41
N ALA A 32 8.15 -1.73 -1.30
CA ALA A 32 7.25 -1.68 -2.45
C ALA A 32 6.23 -0.55 -2.33
N THR A 33 5.76 -0.02 -3.44
CA THR A 33 4.76 1.04 -3.49
C THR A 33 3.55 0.58 -4.30
N THR A 34 2.37 0.81 -3.74
CA THR A 34 1.11 0.67 -4.46
C THR A 34 0.43 2.02 -4.58
N ASN A 35 -0.52 2.13 -5.50
CA ASN A 35 -1.40 3.27 -5.68
C ASN A 35 -2.72 2.78 -6.29
N PRO A 36 -3.77 3.62 -6.37
CA PRO A 36 -5.07 3.19 -6.87
C PRO A 36 -5.04 2.59 -8.28
N SER A 37 -4.24 3.16 -9.19
CA SER A 37 -4.13 2.66 -10.57
C SER A 37 -3.45 1.28 -10.63
N LEU A 38 -2.39 1.07 -9.85
CA LEU A 38 -1.69 -0.22 -9.78
C LEU A 38 -2.60 -1.31 -9.22
N LEU A 39 -3.34 -1.01 -8.15
CA LEU A 39 -4.26 -1.99 -7.56
C LEU A 39 -5.50 -2.22 -8.42
N LEU A 40 -5.98 -1.22 -9.17
CA LEU A 40 -7.02 -1.42 -10.17
C LEU A 40 -6.56 -2.40 -11.25
N ALA A 41 -5.35 -2.23 -11.77
CA ALA A 41 -4.78 -3.16 -12.76
C ALA A 41 -4.62 -4.57 -12.17
N SER A 42 -4.07 -4.69 -10.96
CA SER A 42 -3.91 -5.99 -10.29
C SER A 42 -5.25 -6.65 -9.94
N ALA A 43 -6.30 -5.88 -9.62
CA ALA A 43 -7.61 -6.41 -9.31
C ALA A 43 -8.30 -7.08 -10.51
N ALA A 44 -7.91 -6.72 -11.74
CA ALA A 44 -8.39 -7.37 -12.96
C ALA A 44 -7.70 -8.73 -13.23
N ASP A 45 -6.60 -9.04 -12.53
CA ASP A 45 -5.88 -10.29 -12.68
C ASP A 45 -6.52 -11.39 -11.81
N LEU A 46 -6.93 -12.49 -12.46
CA LEU A 46 -7.59 -13.62 -11.81
C LEU A 46 -6.72 -14.28 -10.72
N ARG A 47 -5.39 -14.18 -10.80
CA ARG A 47 -4.48 -14.67 -9.76
C ARG A 47 -4.77 -14.05 -8.39
N TYR A 48 -5.23 -12.79 -8.38
CA TYR A 48 -5.46 -12.03 -7.17
C TYR A 48 -6.93 -12.01 -6.72
N ARG A 49 -7.83 -12.71 -7.45
CA ARG A 49 -9.25 -12.83 -7.09
C ARG A 49 -9.50 -13.27 -5.63
N PRO A 50 -8.74 -14.21 -5.04
CA PRO A 50 -8.92 -14.57 -3.63
C PRO A 50 -8.71 -13.40 -2.65
N LEU A 51 -7.86 -12.42 -2.99
CA LEU A 51 -7.67 -11.22 -2.17
C LEU A 51 -8.88 -10.30 -2.24
N LEU A 52 -9.50 -10.16 -3.41
CA LEU A 52 -10.73 -9.40 -3.60
C LEU A 52 -11.88 -10.02 -2.80
N GLU A 53 -12.07 -11.34 -2.91
CA GLU A 53 -13.12 -12.05 -2.20
C GLU A 53 -12.96 -11.94 -0.68
N ARG A 54 -11.72 -12.06 -0.17
CA ARG A 54 -11.42 -11.84 1.25
C ARG A 54 -11.71 -10.40 1.68
N ALA A 55 -11.36 -9.41 0.86
CA ALA A 55 -11.61 -8.01 1.16
C ALA A 55 -13.11 -7.68 1.24
N MET A 56 -13.89 -8.17 0.27
CA MET A 56 -15.36 -8.00 0.25
C MET A 56 -16.02 -8.70 1.43
N ALA A 57 -15.58 -9.92 1.76
CA ALA A 57 -16.10 -10.67 2.91
C ALA A 57 -15.83 -9.93 4.23
N GLN A 58 -14.62 -9.40 4.41
CA GLN A 58 -14.24 -8.63 5.61
C GLN A 58 -15.03 -7.32 5.74
N ALA A 59 -15.44 -6.73 4.61
CA ALA A 59 -16.19 -5.49 4.58
C ALA A 59 -17.71 -5.66 4.74
N GLY A 60 -18.23 -6.89 4.73
CA GLY A 60 -19.66 -7.15 4.91
C GLY A 60 -20.56 -6.51 3.84
N GLY A 61 -20.02 -6.28 2.63
CA GLY A 61 -20.74 -5.64 1.53
C GLY A 61 -20.64 -4.11 1.49
N ASP A 62 -19.97 -3.46 2.44
CA ASP A 62 -19.68 -2.02 2.34
C ASP A 62 -18.58 -1.77 1.29
N ALA A 63 -18.92 -1.01 0.24
CA ALA A 63 -18.00 -0.79 -0.88
C ALA A 63 -16.76 0.03 -0.49
N ALA A 64 -16.91 1.04 0.38
CA ALA A 64 -15.80 1.90 0.78
C ALA A 64 -14.80 1.15 1.66
N LEU A 65 -15.30 0.32 2.58
CA LEU A 65 -14.52 -0.57 3.41
C LEU A 65 -13.92 -1.72 2.60
N SER A 66 -14.62 -2.23 1.58
CA SER A 66 -14.08 -3.25 0.67
C SER A 66 -12.81 -2.77 -0.03
N MET A 67 -12.79 -1.51 -0.48
CA MET A 67 -11.60 -0.91 -1.07
C MET A 67 -10.44 -0.79 -0.08
N ASP A 68 -10.71 -0.42 1.17
CA ASP A 68 -9.67 -0.34 2.20
C ASP A 68 -9.10 -1.71 2.57
N CYS A 69 -9.99 -2.68 2.76
CA CYS A 69 -9.61 -4.06 2.98
C CYS A 69 -8.78 -4.58 1.79
N LEU A 70 -9.15 -4.25 0.55
CA LEU A 70 -8.41 -4.67 -0.64
C LEU A 70 -6.97 -4.14 -0.61
N PHE A 71 -6.79 -2.84 -0.38
CA PHE A 71 -5.47 -2.21 -0.29
C PHE A 71 -4.61 -2.86 0.80
N VAL A 72 -5.22 -3.12 1.97
CA VAL A 72 -4.55 -3.77 3.10
C VAL A 72 -4.18 -5.22 2.80
N GLN A 73 -5.04 -5.99 2.11
CA GLN A 73 -4.73 -7.38 1.75
C GLN A 73 -3.58 -7.46 0.74
N PHE A 74 -3.57 -6.58 -0.27
CA PHE A 74 -2.45 -6.49 -1.20
C PHE A 74 -1.16 -6.12 -0.48
N GLY A 75 -1.18 -5.07 0.34
CA GLY A 75 0.02 -4.68 1.08
C GLY A 75 0.51 -5.76 2.04
N ARG A 76 -0.40 -6.47 2.72
CA ARG A 76 -0.05 -7.62 3.56
C ARG A 76 0.66 -8.72 2.78
N GLU A 77 0.18 -9.06 1.59
CA GLU A 77 0.84 -10.08 0.76
C GLU A 77 2.19 -9.60 0.21
N ILE A 78 2.28 -8.35 -0.24
CA ILE A 78 3.54 -7.73 -0.66
C ILE A 78 4.59 -7.78 0.48
N LEU A 79 4.18 -7.50 1.72
CA LEU A 79 5.07 -7.51 2.89
C LEU A 79 5.68 -8.88 3.22
N LYS A 80 5.14 -9.98 2.68
CA LYS A 80 5.76 -11.31 2.77
C LYS A 80 7.00 -11.45 1.89
N HIS A 81 7.14 -10.58 0.89
CA HIS A 81 8.18 -10.65 -0.13
C HIS A 81 9.20 -9.51 -0.07
N VAL A 82 9.01 -8.53 0.80
CA VAL A 82 9.93 -7.41 1.01
C VAL A 82 10.40 -7.35 2.47
N ALA A 83 11.65 -6.95 2.68
CA ALA A 83 12.23 -6.84 4.03
C ALA A 83 11.78 -5.55 4.75
N GLY A 84 11.51 -4.49 3.98
CA GLY A 84 11.08 -3.21 4.51
C GLY A 84 9.57 -3.02 4.38
N ARG A 85 9.16 -1.91 3.78
CA ARG A 85 7.81 -1.35 3.93
C ARG A 85 6.98 -1.44 2.65
N VAL A 86 5.67 -1.29 2.81
CA VAL A 86 4.74 -1.08 1.70
C VAL A 86 4.07 0.28 1.80
N SER A 87 4.05 1.04 0.71
CA SER A 87 3.25 2.27 0.61
C SER A 87 1.82 1.97 0.20
N THR A 88 0.86 2.51 0.96
CA THR A 88 -0.58 2.38 0.74
C THR A 88 -1.19 3.77 0.64
N GLU A 89 -1.88 4.05 -0.47
CA GLU A 89 -2.38 5.39 -0.76
C GLU A 89 -3.76 5.66 -0.16
N VAL A 90 -3.91 6.85 0.42
CA VAL A 90 -5.19 7.42 0.83
C VAL A 90 -6.03 7.74 -0.41
N ASP A 91 -7.35 7.68 -0.26
CA ASP A 91 -8.28 8.05 -1.34
C ASP A 91 -8.00 9.48 -1.83
N ALA A 92 -7.63 9.60 -3.10
CA ALA A 92 -7.26 10.87 -3.71
C ALA A 92 -8.38 11.93 -3.67
N ARG A 93 -9.66 11.53 -3.51
CA ARG A 93 -10.78 12.46 -3.33
C ARG A 93 -10.70 13.26 -2.03
N LEU A 94 -9.89 12.79 -1.07
CA LEU A 94 -9.67 13.44 0.23
C LEU A 94 -8.46 14.39 0.20
N SER A 95 -7.79 14.55 -0.93
CA SER A 95 -6.52 15.31 -1.02
C SER A 95 -6.63 16.77 -0.58
N PHE A 96 -7.83 17.36 -0.57
CA PHE A 96 -8.08 18.73 -0.11
C PHE A 96 -8.88 18.78 1.21
N ASP A 97 -8.91 17.67 1.95
CA ASP A 97 -9.55 17.56 3.26
C ASP A 97 -8.58 16.89 4.24
N ALA A 98 -7.90 17.72 5.05
CA ALA A 98 -6.86 17.24 5.97
C ALA A 98 -7.42 16.30 7.04
N GLU A 99 -8.59 16.60 7.61
CA GLU A 99 -9.17 15.76 8.68
C GLU A 99 -9.59 14.41 8.12
N LYS A 100 -10.29 14.36 6.98
CA LYS A 100 -10.67 13.09 6.36
C LYS A 100 -9.47 12.29 5.88
N SER A 101 -8.40 12.95 5.42
CA SER A 101 -7.14 12.29 5.08
C SER A 101 -6.50 11.62 6.31
N ILE A 102 -6.47 12.29 7.46
CA ILE A 102 -5.96 11.75 8.73
C ILE A 102 -6.82 10.57 9.19
N GLU A 103 -8.15 10.71 9.16
CA GLU A 103 -9.08 9.64 9.52
C GLU A 103 -8.88 8.40 8.64
N LYS A 104 -8.76 8.59 7.32
CA LYS A 104 -8.52 7.52 6.36
C LYS A 104 -7.16 6.85 6.61
N ALA A 105 -6.11 7.63 6.84
CA ALA A 105 -4.78 7.12 7.19
C ALA A 105 -4.80 6.24 8.45
N ARG A 106 -5.44 6.73 9.52
CA ARG A 106 -5.60 5.98 10.78
C ARG A 106 -6.44 4.71 10.60
N ARG A 107 -7.49 4.78 9.78
CA ARG A 107 -8.31 3.61 9.44
C ARG A 107 -7.50 2.54 8.72
N LEU A 108 -6.70 2.91 7.71
CA LEU A 108 -5.82 1.99 6.99
C LEU A 108 -4.79 1.36 7.93
N ALA A 109 -4.14 2.16 8.79
CA ALA A 109 -3.21 1.65 9.80
C ALA A 109 -3.88 0.63 10.75
N GLY A 110 -5.08 0.94 11.26
CA GLY A 110 -5.83 0.02 12.12
C GLY A 110 -6.29 -1.26 11.41
N LEU A 111 -6.56 -1.21 10.10
CA LEU A 111 -6.86 -2.40 9.31
C LEU A 111 -5.62 -3.28 9.11
N TYR A 112 -4.44 -2.69 8.91
CA TYR A 112 -3.17 -3.43 8.90
C TYR A 112 -2.90 -4.14 10.22
N GLU A 113 -3.10 -3.46 11.35
CA GLU A 113 -2.93 -4.05 12.68
C GLU A 113 -3.86 -5.26 12.89
N LYS A 114 -5.13 -5.15 12.45
CA LYS A 114 -6.10 -6.26 12.51
C LYS A 114 -5.69 -7.50 11.71
N VAL A 115 -4.86 -7.34 10.68
CA VAL A 115 -4.33 -8.46 9.89
C VAL A 115 -2.90 -8.85 10.30
N GLY A 116 -2.43 -8.37 11.45
CA GLY A 116 -1.14 -8.73 12.05
C GLY A 116 0.07 -8.00 11.45
N VAL A 117 -0.14 -6.85 10.81
CA VAL A 117 0.93 -6.01 10.26
C VAL A 117 1.13 -4.78 11.14
N GLY A 118 2.33 -4.62 11.68
CA GLY A 118 2.71 -3.44 12.47
C GLY A 118 2.83 -2.18 11.61
N ARG A 119 2.58 -1.01 12.21
CA ARG A 119 2.59 0.29 11.52
C ARG A 119 3.96 0.64 10.94
N GLU A 120 5.04 0.15 11.54
CA GLU A 120 6.43 0.33 11.09
C GLU A 120 6.71 -0.29 9.71
N ARG A 121 5.87 -1.24 9.27
CA ARG A 121 5.94 -1.87 7.95
C ARG A 121 5.13 -1.14 6.88
N VAL A 122 4.43 -0.06 7.23
CA VAL A 122 3.47 0.64 6.35
C VAL A 122 3.83 2.11 6.21
N LEU A 123 3.84 2.61 4.98
CA LEU A 123 3.90 4.04 4.68
C LEU A 123 2.54 4.49 4.15
N ILE A 124 1.91 5.46 4.80
CA ILE A 124 0.68 6.05 4.27
C ILE A 124 1.05 7.11 3.23
N LYS A 125 0.61 6.89 1.99
CA LYS A 125 0.86 7.80 0.87
C LYS A 125 -0.29 8.79 0.75
N LEU A 126 0.05 10.08 0.79
CA LEU A 126 -0.85 11.22 0.64
C LEU A 126 -0.43 12.02 -0.59
N ALA A 127 -1.38 12.66 -1.26
CA ALA A 127 -1.04 13.66 -2.28
C ALA A 127 -0.38 14.88 -1.62
N SER A 128 0.67 15.42 -2.25
CA SER A 128 1.42 16.58 -1.73
C SER A 128 0.70 17.93 -1.99
N THR A 129 -0.59 17.99 -1.70
CA THR A 129 -1.34 19.24 -1.56
C THR A 129 -0.98 19.92 -0.24
N TRP A 130 -1.44 21.15 -0.04
CA TRP A 130 -1.26 21.82 1.26
C TRP A 130 -1.91 21.00 2.39
N GLU A 131 -3.16 20.59 2.22
CA GLU A 131 -3.91 19.80 3.19
C GLU A 131 -3.26 18.43 3.44
N GLY A 132 -2.76 17.79 2.38
CA GLY A 132 -2.04 16.52 2.49
C GLY A 132 -0.74 16.65 3.30
N ILE A 133 0.04 17.70 3.09
CA ILE A 133 1.26 17.97 3.88
C ILE A 133 0.90 18.30 5.35
N ARG A 134 -0.16 19.08 5.58
CA ARG A 134 -0.64 19.37 6.94
C ARG A 134 -1.16 18.12 7.64
N ALA A 135 -1.81 17.21 6.92
CA ALA A 135 -2.23 15.90 7.43
C ALA A 135 -1.01 15.03 7.79
N ALA A 136 -0.04 14.90 6.88
CA ALA A 136 1.20 14.16 7.11
C ALA A 136 1.95 14.68 8.36
N GLN A 137 2.09 16.00 8.51
CA GLN A 137 2.73 16.61 9.68
C GLN A 137 2.09 16.18 11.01
N ARG A 138 0.76 15.99 11.04
CA ARG A 138 0.05 15.57 12.25
C ARG A 138 0.08 14.06 12.46
N LEU A 139 0.20 13.27 11.40
CA LEU A 139 0.31 11.81 11.48
C LEU A 139 1.68 11.35 11.99
N GLU A 140 2.73 12.14 11.75
CA GLU A 140 4.11 11.87 12.20
C GLU A 140 4.39 12.30 13.65
N ARG A 141 3.41 12.87 14.35
CA ARG A 141 3.52 13.29 15.76
C ARG A 141 2.76 12.34 16.67
#